data_AF-A0A257LW11-F1
#
_entry.id   AF-A0A257LW11-F1
#
_cell.length_a   1.000
_cell.length_b   1.000
_cell.length_c   1.000
_cell.angle_alpha   90.00
_cell.angle_beta   90.00
_cell.angle_gamma   90.00
#
_symmetry.space_group_name_H-M   'P 1'
#
loop_
_entity.id
_entity.type
_entity.pdbx_description
1 polymer ?
#
loop_
_entity_poly.entity_id
_entity_poly.type
_entity_poly.pdbx_seq_one_letter_code
_entity_poly.pdbx_strand_id
1 'polypeptide(L)'
;DFSPGDQVIQVGSPKGGARLAQRAGRSGHQPGKPSRVLCVPTHAFELIEFDAAREALARGEIESRTPLAKPLDVLVQHLVTCLIGAPIRPDDLRREIQTSHAYRDLSDEEWDWALGFITTGGQALKNYPQYHKACFENKCLKLDDKKLIQQHRLSIGTITGDRSVSVQFLGGKRLGTIEESFITRLKPGSPFIFGGRHLELVRFHKQTASVRKATKSHRGHVPIWNGGKMPLSSELSHAISRCLHDSGSASAERLALEPILAIQRSKSALPSDDTLLVEFTRTREGEHLFFYPLAGRLVHEGLGSLVAWRLGQGSKETIHITQNDYGFSLTARRGLSLDLGKLTQAFDSNNLLDDLMACMNTAELARRQFREIARVAGLIVPDFPGRQKVKRDLQTSTSLLFEVFQRYDSGNLLLLQSQREILSKQFEINRLEQV
;
A
#
# COMPACT_ATOMS: atom_id res chain seq x y z
N ASP A 1 4.14 -0.63 -28.67
CA ASP A 1 4.74 -1.91 -28.27
C ASP A 1 6.22 -1.95 -28.55
N PHE A 2 7.00 -2.51 -27.62
CA PHE A 2 8.34 -2.98 -27.94
C PHE A 2 8.22 -4.12 -28.97
N SER A 3 9.20 -4.30 -29.85
CA SER A 3 9.25 -5.51 -30.69
C SER A 3 9.04 -6.74 -29.80
N PRO A 4 8.10 -7.64 -30.14
CA PRO A 4 7.76 -8.75 -29.26
C PRO A 4 9.03 -9.54 -28.95
N GLY A 5 9.40 -9.58 -27.68
CA GLY A 5 10.44 -10.50 -27.24
C GLY A 5 9.94 -11.92 -27.48
N ASP A 6 10.81 -12.83 -27.91
CA ASP A 6 10.39 -14.23 -28.11
C ASP A 6 10.09 -14.92 -26.77
N GLN A 7 10.63 -14.40 -25.66
CA GLN A 7 10.53 -15.00 -24.34
C GLN A 7 10.56 -13.95 -23.24
N VAL A 8 9.77 -14.18 -22.19
CA VAL A 8 9.81 -13.42 -20.94
C VAL A 8 10.46 -14.29 -19.87
N ILE A 9 11.35 -13.70 -19.07
CA ILE A 9 11.96 -14.38 -17.91
C ILE A 9 11.41 -13.72 -16.64
N GLN A 10 10.70 -14.50 -15.83
CA GLN A 10 10.17 -14.10 -14.54
C GLN A 10 11.14 -14.56 -13.45
N VAL A 11 11.94 -13.63 -12.92
CA VAL A 11 12.84 -13.91 -11.79
C VAL A 11 12.12 -13.59 -10.48
N GLY A 12 12.10 -14.56 -9.57
CA GLY A 12 11.39 -14.46 -8.30
C GLY A 12 9.87 -14.61 -8.45
N SER A 13 9.20 -14.72 -7.31
CA SER A 13 7.76 -14.88 -7.17
C SER A 13 6.95 -14.00 -8.15
N PRO A 14 5.90 -14.56 -8.80
CA PRO A 14 5.00 -13.78 -9.64
C PRO A 14 4.13 -12.83 -8.82
N LYS A 15 3.97 -13.09 -7.52
CA LYS A 15 3.08 -12.42 -6.56
C LYS A 15 1.59 -12.42 -6.93
N GLY A 16 1.21 -12.87 -8.12
CA GLY A 16 -0.17 -13.06 -8.58
C GLY A 16 -0.27 -13.52 -10.03
N GLY A 17 -1.37 -14.18 -10.37
CA GLY A 17 -1.66 -14.77 -11.66
C GLY A 17 -1.81 -13.73 -12.77
N ALA A 18 -2.61 -12.68 -12.57
CA ALA A 18 -2.83 -11.60 -13.55
C ALA A 18 -1.51 -10.94 -13.97
N ARG A 19 -0.61 -10.73 -13.00
CA ARG A 19 0.70 -10.12 -13.23
C ARG A 19 1.59 -11.03 -14.07
N LEU A 20 1.61 -12.33 -13.76
CA LEU A 20 2.34 -13.32 -14.55
C LEU A 20 1.80 -13.36 -15.99
N ALA A 21 0.48 -13.44 -16.15
CA ALA A 21 -0.17 -13.45 -17.46
C ALA A 21 0.11 -12.17 -18.27
N GLN A 22 0.02 -10.99 -17.64
CA GLN A 22 0.32 -9.72 -18.30
C GLN A 22 1.79 -9.62 -18.73
N ARG A 23 2.71 -10.12 -17.91
CA ARG A 23 4.14 -10.19 -18.26
C ARG A 23 4.36 -11.17 -19.40
N ALA A 24 3.79 -12.37 -19.31
CA ALA A 24 3.87 -13.40 -20.35
C ALA A 24 3.34 -12.91 -21.69
N GLY A 25 2.25 -12.13 -21.70
CA GLY A 25 1.67 -11.53 -22.92
C GLY A 25 2.59 -10.58 -23.69
N ARG A 26 3.74 -10.20 -23.12
CA ARG A 26 4.81 -9.45 -23.83
C ARG A 26 5.67 -10.37 -24.70
N SER A 27 5.63 -11.68 -24.47
CA SER A 27 6.25 -12.70 -25.32
C SER A 27 5.31 -13.06 -26.46
N GLY A 28 5.83 -13.01 -27.69
CA GLY A 28 5.08 -13.42 -28.87
C GLY A 28 3.79 -12.64 -29.07
N HIS A 29 3.85 -11.30 -28.87
CA HIS A 29 2.69 -10.38 -28.92
C HIS A 29 2.09 -10.24 -30.33
N GLN A 30 1.53 -11.33 -30.86
CA GLN A 30 0.86 -11.44 -32.15
C GLN A 30 -0.34 -12.41 -32.01
N PRO A 31 -1.46 -12.14 -32.69
CA PRO A 31 -2.61 -13.04 -32.68
C PRO A 31 -2.22 -14.48 -33.06
N GLY A 32 -2.69 -15.45 -32.28
CA GLY A 32 -2.44 -16.89 -32.51
C GLY A 32 -1.05 -17.39 -32.10
N LYS A 33 -0.13 -16.52 -31.65
CA LYS A 33 1.16 -16.98 -31.11
C LYS A 33 1.06 -17.29 -29.62
N PRO A 34 1.64 -18.42 -29.15
CA PRO A 34 1.68 -18.72 -27.74
C PRO A 34 2.68 -17.82 -27.01
N SER A 35 2.26 -17.24 -25.90
CA SER A 35 3.14 -16.51 -24.99
C SER A 35 4.00 -17.47 -24.17
N ARG A 36 5.31 -17.18 -24.07
CA ARG A 36 6.26 -18.00 -23.32
C ARG A 36 6.87 -17.22 -22.16
N VAL A 37 6.75 -17.79 -20.97
CA VAL A 37 7.41 -17.29 -19.76
C VAL A 37 8.27 -18.39 -19.13
N LEU A 38 9.53 -18.07 -18.84
CA LEU A 38 10.43 -18.91 -18.05
C LEU A 38 10.47 -18.37 -16.63
N CYS A 39 10.05 -19.19 -15.68
CA CYS A 39 10.03 -18.85 -14.26
C CYS A 39 11.32 -19.31 -13.58
N VAL A 40 12.00 -18.40 -12.89
CA VAL A 40 13.29 -18.64 -12.22
C VAL A 40 13.13 -18.33 -10.73
N PRO A 41 12.99 -19.34 -9.86
CA PRO A 41 12.87 -19.14 -8.42
C PRO A 41 14.20 -18.65 -7.82
N THR A 42 14.10 -17.80 -6.82
CA THR A 42 15.20 -17.25 -6.02
C THR A 42 15.39 -18.02 -4.71
N HIS A 43 14.38 -18.76 -4.27
CA HIS A 43 14.44 -19.73 -3.17
C HIS A 43 13.49 -20.90 -3.42
N ALA A 44 13.72 -22.03 -2.73
CA ALA A 44 12.99 -23.28 -2.96
C ALA A 44 11.47 -23.11 -2.83
N PHE A 45 10.99 -22.34 -1.85
CA PHE A 45 9.56 -22.14 -1.67
C PHE A 45 8.87 -21.42 -2.84
N GLU A 46 9.57 -20.63 -3.68
CA GLU A 46 8.92 -20.03 -4.87
C GLU A 46 8.55 -21.07 -5.93
N LEU A 47 9.06 -22.30 -5.85
CA LEU A 47 8.64 -23.40 -6.71
C LEU A 47 7.13 -23.68 -6.57
N ILE A 48 6.62 -23.71 -5.32
CA ILE A 48 5.17 -23.91 -5.10
C ILE A 48 4.36 -22.73 -5.61
N GLU A 49 4.91 -21.52 -5.55
CA GLU A 49 4.21 -20.35 -6.06
C GLU A 49 4.06 -20.38 -7.58
N PHE A 50 5.07 -20.85 -8.32
CA PHE A 50 4.96 -20.99 -9.76
C PHE A 50 4.01 -22.11 -10.16
N ASP A 51 4.02 -23.21 -9.43
CA ASP A 51 3.07 -24.30 -9.61
C ASP A 51 1.62 -23.84 -9.34
N ALA A 52 1.41 -23.17 -8.20
CA ALA A 52 0.13 -22.58 -7.81
C ALA A 52 -0.35 -21.52 -8.81
N ALA A 53 0.54 -20.65 -9.28
CA ALA A 53 0.19 -19.66 -10.30
C ALA A 53 -0.23 -20.32 -11.61
N ARG A 54 0.43 -21.42 -12.02
CA ARG A 54 0.05 -22.20 -13.20
C ARG A 54 -1.31 -22.86 -13.01
N GLU A 55 -1.57 -23.46 -11.84
CA GLU A 55 -2.87 -24.06 -11.52
C GLU A 55 -3.99 -23.01 -11.52
N ALA A 56 -3.80 -21.89 -10.83
CA ALA A 56 -4.79 -20.81 -10.76
C ALA A 56 -5.13 -20.25 -12.16
N LEU A 57 -4.10 -19.98 -12.98
CA LEU A 57 -4.30 -19.52 -14.36
C LEU A 57 -5.03 -20.53 -15.22
N ALA A 58 -4.73 -21.83 -15.07
CA ALA A 58 -5.44 -22.89 -15.80
C ALA A 58 -6.92 -22.99 -15.42
N ARG A 59 -7.27 -22.64 -14.17
CA ARG A 59 -8.65 -22.57 -13.67
C ARG A 59 -9.36 -21.25 -13.97
N GLY A 60 -8.66 -20.27 -14.56
CA GLY A 60 -9.20 -18.91 -14.77
C GLY A 60 -9.34 -18.10 -13.47
N GLU A 61 -8.68 -18.53 -12.40
CA GLU A 61 -8.63 -17.81 -11.13
C GLU A 61 -7.65 -16.65 -11.26
N ILE A 62 -8.20 -15.45 -11.47
CA ILE A 62 -7.44 -14.20 -11.63
C ILE A 62 -7.90 -13.22 -10.56
N GLU A 63 -6.96 -12.44 -10.05
CA GLU A 63 -7.21 -11.44 -9.02
C GLU A 63 -8.38 -10.52 -9.35
N SER A 64 -9.39 -10.53 -8.50
CA SER A 64 -10.47 -9.56 -8.59
C SER A 64 -9.97 -8.15 -8.24
N ARG A 65 -10.61 -7.14 -8.82
CA ARG A 65 -10.35 -5.73 -8.47
C ARG A 65 -11.62 -5.10 -7.95
N THR A 66 -11.65 -4.85 -6.65
CA THR A 66 -12.75 -4.12 -6.03
C THR A 66 -12.61 -2.63 -6.34
N PRO A 67 -13.58 -2.01 -7.04
CA PRO A 67 -13.55 -0.58 -7.29
C PRO A 67 -13.71 0.19 -5.98
N LEU A 68 -13.07 1.36 -5.90
CA LEU A 68 -13.27 2.26 -4.76
C LEU A 68 -14.69 2.86 -4.83
N ALA A 69 -15.40 2.79 -3.71
CA ALA A 69 -16.69 3.46 -3.55
C ALA A 69 -16.47 4.87 -2.99
N LYS A 70 -16.99 5.89 -3.69
CA LYS A 70 -17.02 7.29 -3.25
C LYS A 70 -15.65 7.81 -2.76
N PRO A 71 -14.60 7.85 -3.59
CA PRO A 71 -13.39 8.63 -3.27
C PRO A 71 -13.74 10.12 -3.40
N LEU A 72 -13.99 10.78 -2.27
CA LEU A 72 -14.53 12.14 -2.21
C LEU A 72 -13.46 13.20 -2.50
N ASP A 73 -12.19 12.92 -2.21
CA ASP A 73 -11.06 13.71 -2.68
C ASP A 73 -11.00 13.84 -4.21
N VAL A 74 -11.21 12.73 -4.92
CA VAL A 74 -11.30 12.68 -6.39
C VAL A 74 -12.56 13.39 -6.86
N LEU A 75 -13.67 13.26 -6.14
CA LEU A 75 -14.92 13.97 -6.46
C LEU A 75 -14.70 15.48 -6.45
N VAL A 76 -14.21 16.04 -5.34
CA VAL A 76 -14.00 17.50 -5.23
C VAL A 76 -12.93 18.00 -6.20
N GLN A 77 -11.92 17.20 -6.52
CA GLN A 77 -10.95 17.50 -7.57
C GLN A 77 -11.61 17.54 -8.96
N HIS A 78 -12.48 16.57 -9.25
CA HIS A 78 -13.21 16.48 -10.50
C HIS A 78 -14.19 17.64 -10.67
N LEU A 79 -14.93 18.01 -9.63
CA LEU A 79 -15.81 19.19 -9.65
C LEU A 79 -15.04 20.44 -10.06
N VAL A 80 -13.90 20.72 -9.41
CA VAL A 80 -13.03 21.86 -9.76
C VAL A 80 -12.55 21.76 -11.21
N THR A 81 -12.25 20.56 -11.70
CA THR A 81 -11.83 20.32 -13.09
C THR A 81 -12.92 20.70 -14.08
N CYS A 82 -14.17 20.31 -13.84
CA CYS A 82 -15.29 20.65 -14.71
C CYS A 82 -15.53 22.16 -14.78
N LEU A 83 -15.40 22.85 -13.63
CA LEU A 83 -15.59 24.31 -13.55
C LEU A 83 -14.51 25.13 -14.26
N ILE A 84 -13.33 24.55 -14.53
CA ILE A 84 -12.30 25.18 -15.38
C ILE A 84 -12.77 25.26 -16.84
N GLY A 85 -13.64 24.33 -17.26
CA GLY A 85 -14.18 24.28 -18.61
C GLY A 85 -15.26 25.34 -18.83
N ALA A 86 -16.32 25.29 -18.02
CA ALA A 86 -17.44 26.23 -18.11
C ALA A 86 -18.23 26.27 -16.78
N PRO A 87 -19.06 27.30 -16.55
CA PRO A 87 -20.06 27.29 -15.48
C PRO A 87 -21.10 26.19 -15.71
N ILE A 88 -21.44 25.42 -14.67
CA ILE A 88 -22.34 24.25 -14.78
C ILE A 88 -23.33 24.27 -13.60
N ARG A 89 -24.57 23.82 -13.83
CA ARG A 89 -25.57 23.65 -12.76
C ARG A 89 -25.23 22.43 -11.90
N PRO A 90 -25.29 22.53 -10.55
CA PRO A 90 -24.98 21.39 -9.68
C PRO A 90 -25.77 20.12 -10.01
N ASP A 91 -27.07 20.23 -10.28
CA ASP A 91 -27.92 19.08 -10.57
C ASP A 91 -27.50 18.33 -11.85
N ASP A 92 -27.03 19.06 -12.86
CA ASP A 92 -26.55 18.48 -14.12
C ASP A 92 -25.26 17.71 -13.87
N LEU A 93 -24.34 18.31 -13.11
CA LEU A 93 -23.06 17.71 -12.75
C LEU A 93 -23.24 16.47 -11.87
N ARG A 94 -24.18 16.50 -10.92
CA ARG A 94 -24.52 15.34 -10.08
C ARG A 94 -25.02 14.16 -10.92
N ARG A 95 -25.95 14.42 -11.84
CA ARG A 95 -26.50 13.39 -12.73
C ARG A 95 -25.42 12.73 -13.57
N GLU A 96 -24.50 13.52 -14.12
CA GLU A 96 -23.34 12.98 -14.87
C GLU A 96 -22.46 12.13 -13.96
N ILE A 97 -22.09 12.62 -12.77
CA ILE A 97 -21.21 11.92 -11.84
C ILE A 97 -21.80 10.57 -11.38
N GLN A 98 -23.11 10.51 -11.13
CA GLN A 98 -23.82 9.29 -10.72
C GLN A 98 -23.87 8.21 -11.82
N THR A 99 -23.55 8.53 -13.08
CA THR A 99 -23.37 7.51 -14.12
C THR A 99 -22.12 6.66 -13.91
N SER A 100 -21.16 7.13 -13.11
CA SER A 100 -19.95 6.39 -12.80
C SER A 100 -20.20 5.36 -11.68
N HIS A 101 -19.51 4.21 -11.76
CA HIS A 101 -19.64 3.16 -10.75
C HIS A 101 -19.32 3.64 -9.33
N ALA A 102 -18.32 4.52 -9.18
CA ALA A 102 -17.84 4.96 -7.87
C ALA A 102 -18.83 5.86 -7.11
N TYR A 103 -19.70 6.58 -7.83
CA TYR A 103 -20.59 7.59 -7.26
C TYR A 103 -22.08 7.32 -7.52
N ARG A 104 -22.45 6.14 -8.05
CA ARG A 104 -23.85 5.78 -8.32
C ARG A 104 -24.76 5.90 -7.09
N ASP A 105 -24.20 5.60 -5.92
CA ASP A 105 -24.90 5.58 -4.63
C ASP A 105 -24.59 6.84 -3.78
N LEU A 106 -24.17 7.94 -4.41
CA LEU A 106 -23.81 9.19 -3.72
C LEU A 106 -25.05 9.84 -3.07
N SER A 107 -25.00 10.02 -1.75
CA SER A 107 -26.10 10.58 -0.97
C SER A 107 -26.22 12.10 -1.16
N ASP A 108 -27.37 12.65 -0.78
CA ASP A 108 -27.57 14.11 -0.76
C ASP A 108 -26.56 14.79 0.18
N GLU A 109 -26.34 14.22 1.36
CA GLU A 109 -25.39 14.75 2.36
C GLU A 109 -23.95 14.78 1.83
N GLU A 110 -23.50 13.72 1.14
CA GLU A 110 -22.17 13.66 0.55
C GLU A 110 -22.01 14.66 -0.61
N TRP A 111 -23.07 14.86 -1.40
CA TRP A 111 -23.10 15.84 -2.47
C TRP A 111 -23.04 17.27 -1.93
N ASP A 112 -23.88 17.60 -0.94
CA ASP A 112 -23.90 18.92 -0.30
C ASP A 112 -22.58 19.21 0.40
N TRP A 113 -21.98 18.20 1.04
CA TRP A 113 -20.64 18.30 1.59
C TRP A 113 -19.61 18.64 0.51
N ALA A 114 -19.64 17.96 -0.64
CA ALA A 114 -18.69 18.19 -1.72
C ALA A 114 -18.82 19.62 -2.30
N LEU A 115 -20.05 20.11 -2.46
CA LEU A 115 -20.32 21.49 -2.87
C LEU A 115 -19.81 22.49 -1.84
N GLY A 116 -20.18 22.33 -0.56
CA GLY A 116 -19.71 23.18 0.53
C GLY A 116 -18.18 23.19 0.64
N PHE A 117 -17.54 22.03 0.44
CA PHE A 117 -16.09 21.90 0.44
C PHE A 117 -15.42 22.73 -0.66
N ILE A 118 -15.93 22.70 -1.90
CA ILE A 118 -15.32 23.50 -2.98
C ILE A 118 -15.70 24.98 -2.90
N THR A 119 -16.83 25.35 -2.31
CA THR A 119 -17.26 26.76 -2.25
C THR A 119 -16.74 27.52 -1.04
N THR A 120 -16.67 26.87 0.12
CA THR A 120 -16.27 27.50 1.40
C THR A 120 -15.15 26.76 2.11
N GLY A 121 -14.57 25.72 1.52
CA GLY A 121 -13.62 24.86 2.24
C GLY A 121 -14.27 23.98 3.34
N GLY A 122 -15.61 23.91 3.39
CA GLY A 122 -16.36 23.21 4.44
C GLY A 122 -16.43 24.00 5.75
N GLN A 123 -16.77 23.33 6.85
CA GLN A 123 -16.98 23.97 8.15
C GLN A 123 -15.67 24.52 8.74
N ALA A 124 -14.60 23.72 8.73
CA ALA A 124 -13.34 24.10 9.36
C ALA A 124 -12.56 25.20 8.61
N LEU A 125 -12.78 25.35 7.30
CA LEU A 125 -11.97 26.25 6.46
C LEU A 125 -12.74 27.48 5.92
N LYS A 126 -13.98 27.71 6.38
CA LYS A 126 -14.87 28.81 5.93
C LYS A 126 -14.27 30.22 6.01
N ASN A 127 -13.38 30.45 6.97
CA ASN A 127 -12.74 31.75 7.19
C ASN A 127 -11.43 31.93 6.41
N TYR A 128 -11.11 30.99 5.51
CA TYR A 128 -9.85 30.94 4.79
C TYR A 128 -10.11 30.95 3.27
N PRO A 129 -10.18 32.15 2.65
CA PRO A 129 -10.57 32.31 1.25
C PRO A 129 -9.72 31.51 0.26
N GLN A 130 -8.48 31.15 0.61
CA GLN A 130 -7.61 30.33 -0.24
C GLN A 130 -8.16 28.91 -0.51
N TYR A 131 -9.10 28.42 0.30
CA TYR A 131 -9.76 27.13 0.10
C TYR A 131 -11.12 27.24 -0.61
N HIS A 132 -11.55 28.46 -0.97
CA HIS A 132 -12.78 28.71 -1.71
C HIS A 132 -12.46 28.61 -3.21
N LYS A 133 -12.80 27.49 -3.82
CA LYS A 133 -12.44 27.16 -5.21
C LYS A 133 -13.52 27.50 -6.21
N ALA A 134 -14.77 27.61 -5.77
CA ALA A 134 -15.91 27.88 -6.64
C ALA A 134 -16.87 28.88 -5.97
N CYS A 135 -17.65 29.57 -6.79
CA CYS A 135 -18.75 30.41 -6.33
C CYS A 135 -20.02 30.12 -7.14
N PHE A 136 -21.16 30.52 -6.60
CA PHE A 136 -22.44 30.47 -7.29
C PHE A 136 -22.71 31.77 -8.04
N GLU A 137 -23.04 31.65 -9.33
CA GLU A 137 -23.48 32.74 -10.19
C GLU A 137 -24.66 32.23 -11.04
N ASN A 138 -25.81 32.90 -10.98
CA ASN A 138 -27.00 32.53 -11.77
C ASN A 138 -27.43 31.06 -11.65
N LYS A 139 -27.40 30.49 -10.43
CA LYS A 139 -27.66 29.06 -10.13
C LYS A 139 -26.67 28.06 -10.75
N CYS A 140 -25.58 28.56 -11.34
CA CYS A 140 -24.46 27.75 -11.80
C CYS A 140 -23.28 27.89 -10.84
N LEU A 141 -22.48 26.84 -10.74
CA LEU A 141 -21.16 26.90 -10.13
C LEU A 141 -20.16 27.43 -11.16
N LYS A 142 -19.16 28.19 -10.68
CA LYS A 142 -18.13 28.79 -11.52
C LYS A 142 -16.80 28.90 -10.79
N LEU A 143 -15.70 28.88 -11.55
CA LEU A 143 -14.34 29.17 -11.09
C LEU A 143 -13.68 30.18 -12.06
N ASP A 144 -13.43 31.41 -11.60
CA ASP A 144 -12.81 32.47 -12.41
C ASP A 144 -11.35 32.78 -12.03
N ASP A 145 -10.88 32.29 -10.88
CA ASP A 145 -9.54 32.61 -10.38
C ASP A 145 -8.47 31.92 -11.24
N LYS A 146 -7.84 32.69 -12.14
CA LYS A 146 -6.76 32.23 -13.03
C LYS A 146 -5.59 31.58 -12.27
N LYS A 147 -5.31 32.01 -11.04
CA LYS A 147 -4.24 31.43 -10.22
C LYS A 147 -4.63 30.03 -9.74
N LEU A 148 -5.84 29.86 -9.22
CA LEU A 148 -6.37 28.56 -8.83
C LEU A 148 -6.46 27.61 -10.03
N ILE A 149 -6.93 28.10 -11.18
CA ILE A 149 -6.97 27.33 -12.44
C ILE A 149 -5.57 26.85 -12.83
N GLN A 150 -4.56 27.73 -12.82
CA GLN A 150 -3.19 27.35 -13.15
C GLN A 150 -2.62 26.33 -12.14
N GLN A 151 -2.85 26.55 -10.85
CA GLN A 151 -2.38 25.64 -9.80
C GLN A 151 -3.01 24.26 -9.96
N HIS A 152 -4.33 24.18 -10.15
CA HIS A 152 -5.05 22.93 -10.36
C HIS A 152 -4.53 22.18 -11.58
N ARG A 153 -4.35 22.84 -12.72
CA ARG A 153 -3.80 22.22 -13.95
C ARG A 153 -2.43 21.59 -13.75
N LEU A 154 -1.60 22.17 -12.89
CA LEU A 154 -0.27 21.64 -12.63
C LEU A 154 -0.24 20.58 -11.51
N SER A 155 -1.32 20.46 -10.73
CA SER A 155 -1.41 19.53 -9.59
C SER A 155 -2.41 18.40 -9.79
N ILE A 156 -3.28 18.47 -10.80
CA ILE A 156 -4.32 17.49 -11.06
C ILE A 156 -3.73 16.10 -11.29
N GLY A 157 -4.39 15.10 -10.72
CA GLY A 157 -3.96 13.71 -10.73
C GLY A 157 -4.23 13.02 -9.39
N THR A 158 -4.31 11.70 -9.45
CA THR A 158 -4.60 10.82 -8.31
C THR A 158 -3.38 10.03 -7.84
N ILE A 159 -2.27 10.08 -8.59
CA ILE A 159 -1.04 9.35 -8.27
C ILE A 159 -0.21 10.19 -7.30
N THR A 160 -0.22 9.77 -6.03
CA THR A 160 0.46 10.44 -4.90
C THR A 160 1.83 9.86 -4.56
N GLY A 161 2.27 8.83 -5.31
CA GLY A 161 3.42 7.99 -4.98
C GLY A 161 4.77 8.68 -4.76
N ASP A 162 5.67 7.95 -4.09
CA ASP A 162 7.02 8.37 -3.78
C ASP A 162 7.77 8.78 -5.05
N ARG A 163 8.32 10.00 -5.03
CA ARG A 163 9.10 10.49 -6.16
C ARG A 163 10.43 9.75 -6.22
N SER A 164 10.93 9.54 -7.44
CA SER A 164 12.28 9.03 -7.63
C SER A 164 13.31 10.13 -7.35
N VAL A 165 14.29 9.84 -6.51
CA VAL A 165 15.45 10.69 -6.21
C VAL A 165 16.64 10.24 -7.03
N SER A 166 17.35 11.19 -7.66
CA SER A 166 18.60 10.89 -8.36
C SER A 166 19.72 10.66 -7.35
N VAL A 167 20.42 9.53 -7.46
CA VAL A 167 21.64 9.26 -6.67
C VAL A 167 22.85 9.72 -7.48
N GLN A 168 23.68 10.58 -6.90
CA GLN A 168 24.85 11.14 -7.56
C GLN A 168 26.04 11.20 -6.61
N PHE A 169 27.25 10.90 -7.09
CA PHE A 169 28.46 11.18 -6.32
C PHE A 169 28.61 12.69 -6.09
N LEU A 170 29.35 13.09 -5.05
CA LEU A 170 29.70 14.50 -4.82
C LEU A 170 30.33 15.20 -6.04
N GLY A 171 31.05 14.44 -6.89
CA GLY A 171 31.60 14.92 -8.16
C GLY A 171 30.60 14.96 -9.34
N GLY A 172 29.29 14.85 -9.11
CA GLY A 172 28.24 15.00 -10.12
C GLY A 172 27.93 13.75 -10.97
N LYS A 173 28.72 12.69 -10.88
CA LYS A 173 28.43 11.44 -11.60
C LYS A 173 27.15 10.79 -11.08
N ARG A 174 26.12 10.73 -11.94
CA ARG A 174 24.85 10.05 -11.66
C ARG A 174 25.03 8.53 -11.64
N LEU A 175 24.45 7.89 -10.62
CA LEU A 175 24.48 6.44 -10.43
C LEU A 175 23.14 5.79 -10.79
N GLY A 176 22.03 6.48 -10.59
CA GLY A 176 20.70 5.97 -10.89
C GLY A 176 19.62 6.72 -10.10
N THR A 177 18.51 6.03 -9.83
CA THR A 177 17.41 6.57 -9.02
C THR A 177 17.00 5.60 -7.93
N ILE A 178 16.44 6.12 -6.84
CA ILE A 178 15.86 5.38 -5.71
C ILE A 178 14.61 6.09 -5.21
N GLU A 179 13.75 5.41 -4.45
CA GLU A 179 12.58 6.03 -3.84
C GLU A 179 12.97 7.07 -2.79
N GLU A 180 12.29 8.23 -2.81
CA GLU A 180 12.52 9.32 -1.86
C GLU A 180 12.38 8.88 -0.40
N SER A 181 11.38 8.05 -0.09
CA SER A 181 11.12 7.53 1.25
C SER A 181 12.26 6.70 1.83
N PHE A 182 13.11 6.10 0.99
CA PHE A 182 14.31 5.43 1.46
C PHE A 182 15.37 6.43 1.93
N ILE A 183 15.64 7.47 1.13
CA ILE A 183 16.66 8.49 1.46
C ILE A 183 16.26 9.35 2.65
N THR A 184 14.98 9.71 2.77
CA THR A 184 14.52 10.58 3.86
C THR A 184 14.56 9.90 5.23
N ARG A 185 14.54 8.56 5.28
CA ARG A 185 14.73 7.78 6.51
C ARG A 185 16.20 7.66 6.93
N LEU A 186 17.14 7.86 5.99
CA LEU A 186 18.57 7.80 6.28
C LEU A 186 19.06 9.13 6.83
N LYS A 187 19.90 9.06 7.86
CA LYS A 187 20.63 10.24 8.33
C LYS A 187 21.85 10.48 7.43
N PRO A 188 22.27 11.73 7.21
CA PRO A 188 23.59 12.00 6.65
C PRO A 188 24.67 11.24 7.44
N GLY A 189 25.55 10.53 6.74
CA GLY A 189 26.54 9.61 7.30
C GLY A 189 26.11 8.14 7.35
N SER A 190 24.82 7.82 7.11
CA SER A 190 24.35 6.42 7.11
C SER A 190 24.79 5.67 5.84
N PRO A 191 25.35 4.45 5.98
CA PRO A 191 25.72 3.61 4.85
C PRO A 191 24.51 2.86 4.27
N PHE A 192 24.48 2.71 2.96
CA PHE A 192 23.49 1.94 2.22
C PHE A 192 24.09 1.28 0.98
N ILE A 193 23.44 0.25 0.46
CA ILE A 193 23.91 -0.49 -0.72
C ILE A 193 23.10 -0.05 -1.94
N PHE A 194 23.77 0.34 -3.02
CA PHE A 194 23.10 0.69 -4.28
C PHE A 194 23.91 0.18 -5.48
N GLY A 195 23.28 -0.62 -6.34
CA GLY A 195 23.94 -1.24 -7.50
C GLY A 195 25.18 -2.05 -7.11
N GLY A 196 25.11 -2.79 -5.99
CA GLY A 196 26.23 -3.58 -5.45
C GLY A 196 27.35 -2.77 -4.78
N ARG A 197 27.20 -1.44 -4.64
CA ARG A 197 28.21 -0.57 -4.02
C ARG A 197 27.75 -0.11 -2.64
N HIS A 198 28.67 -0.10 -1.68
CA HIS A 198 28.45 0.54 -0.37
C HIS A 198 28.67 2.05 -0.49
N LEU A 199 27.60 2.81 -0.31
CA LEU A 199 27.55 4.26 -0.40
C LEU A 199 27.17 4.86 0.95
N GLU A 200 27.57 6.09 1.19
CA GLU A 200 27.20 6.86 2.37
C GLU A 200 26.47 8.13 1.92
N LEU A 201 25.31 8.40 2.53
CA LEU A 201 24.54 9.61 2.24
C LEU A 201 25.26 10.83 2.81
N VAL A 202 25.67 11.78 1.95
CA VAL A 202 26.31 13.02 2.41
C VAL A 202 25.28 14.11 2.62
N ARG A 203 24.39 14.29 1.64
CA ARG A 203 23.30 15.27 1.71
C ARG A 203 22.15 14.89 0.79
N PHE A 204 20.95 15.31 1.15
CA PHE A 204 19.78 15.25 0.29
C PHE A 204 19.27 16.66 0.01
N HIS A 205 19.24 17.06 -1.26
CA HIS A 205 18.79 18.39 -1.66
C HIS A 205 18.21 18.37 -3.08
N LYS A 206 17.08 19.07 -3.31
CA LYS A 206 16.43 19.20 -4.63
C LYS A 206 16.31 17.86 -5.38
N GLN A 207 15.75 16.84 -4.73
CA GLN A 207 15.59 15.48 -5.30
C GLN A 207 16.89 14.80 -5.75
N THR A 208 18.02 15.24 -5.20
CA THR A 208 19.34 14.65 -5.45
C THR A 208 19.94 14.19 -4.12
N ALA A 209 20.21 12.89 -4.02
CA ALA A 209 20.99 12.31 -2.95
C ALA A 209 22.47 12.34 -3.36
N SER A 210 23.24 13.24 -2.77
CA SER A 210 24.70 13.27 -2.95
C SER A 210 25.34 12.24 -2.04
N VAL A 211 26.18 11.37 -2.62
CA VAL A 211 26.79 10.24 -1.91
C VAL A 211 28.31 10.21 -2.08
N ARG A 212 28.97 9.48 -1.19
CA ARG A 212 30.38 9.06 -1.32
C ARG A 212 30.49 7.55 -1.12
N LYS A 213 31.64 6.97 -1.48
CA LYS A 213 31.92 5.57 -1.12
C LYS A 213 31.99 5.45 0.40
N ALA A 214 31.33 4.46 0.97
CA ALA A 214 31.42 4.20 2.40
C ALA A 214 32.84 3.69 2.73
N THR A 215 33.42 4.17 3.82
CA THR A 215 34.76 3.77 4.29
C THR A 215 34.77 2.48 5.09
N LYS A 216 33.62 2.07 5.66
CA LYS A 216 33.45 0.83 6.42
C LYS A 216 32.43 -0.10 5.76
N SER A 217 32.77 -1.38 5.65
CA SER A 217 31.84 -2.44 5.25
C SER A 217 30.93 -2.80 6.43
N HIS A 218 29.92 -1.98 6.66
CA HIS A 218 28.80 -2.36 7.52
C HIS A 218 27.69 -2.98 6.67
N ARG A 219 26.81 -3.78 7.29
CA ARG A 219 25.53 -4.20 6.71
C ARG A 219 24.71 -2.94 6.40
N GLY A 220 24.87 -2.38 5.20
CA GLY A 220 24.19 -1.18 4.76
C GLY A 220 22.73 -1.48 4.44
N HIS A 221 21.84 -0.50 4.64
CA HIS A 221 20.45 -0.62 4.25
C HIS A 221 20.35 -0.80 2.72
N VAL A 222 19.50 -1.71 2.24
CA VAL A 222 19.24 -1.89 0.81
C VAL A 222 17.95 -1.14 0.46
N PRO A 223 17.92 -0.32 -0.59
CA PRO A 223 16.69 0.31 -1.05
C PRO A 223 15.71 -0.75 -1.54
N ILE A 224 14.57 -0.86 -0.87
CA ILE A 224 13.46 -1.72 -1.26
C ILE A 224 12.46 -0.85 -2.00
N TRP A 225 12.28 -1.13 -3.29
CA TRP A 225 11.24 -0.51 -4.11
C TRP A 225 9.87 -1.04 -3.70
N ASN A 226 8.83 -0.21 -3.76
CA ASN A 226 7.45 -0.62 -3.48
C ASN A 226 6.98 -1.79 -4.36
N GLY A 227 7.48 -1.91 -5.59
CA GLY A 227 7.20 -3.08 -6.44
C GLY A 227 7.68 -4.42 -5.84
N GLY A 228 8.71 -4.40 -4.98
CA GLY A 228 9.18 -5.55 -4.22
C GLY A 228 8.45 -5.77 -2.88
N LYS A 229 7.50 -4.90 -2.51
CA LYS A 229 6.65 -5.04 -1.32
C LYS A 229 5.25 -5.52 -1.66
N MET A 230 4.94 -5.78 -2.93
CA MET A 230 3.61 -6.23 -3.31
C MET A 230 3.32 -7.59 -2.67
N PRO A 231 2.20 -7.73 -1.94
CA PRO A 231 1.84 -9.00 -1.32
C PRO A 231 1.49 -10.06 -2.38
N LEU A 232 1.50 -11.31 -1.94
CA LEU A 232 0.78 -12.39 -2.62
C LEU A 232 -0.71 -12.03 -2.73
N SER A 233 -1.30 -12.28 -3.88
CA SER A 233 -2.74 -12.23 -4.06
C SER A 233 -3.46 -13.35 -3.31
N SER A 234 -4.74 -13.14 -3.01
CA SER A 234 -5.61 -14.16 -2.39
C SER A 234 -5.71 -15.42 -3.22
N GLU A 235 -5.91 -15.27 -4.52
CA GLU A 235 -6.05 -16.36 -5.46
C GLU A 235 -4.77 -17.22 -5.49
N LEU A 236 -3.59 -16.57 -5.48
CA LEU A 236 -2.32 -17.28 -5.42
C LEU A 236 -2.10 -17.94 -4.05
N SER A 237 -2.46 -17.27 -2.95
CA SER A 237 -2.41 -17.82 -1.60
C SER A 237 -3.21 -19.11 -1.46
N HIS A 238 -4.48 -19.10 -1.89
CA HIS A 238 -5.34 -20.29 -1.87
C HIS A 238 -4.82 -21.38 -2.82
N ALA A 239 -4.28 -21.00 -3.97
CA ALA A 239 -3.66 -21.97 -4.88
C ALA A 239 -2.41 -22.62 -4.25
N ILE A 240 -1.58 -21.88 -3.51
CA ILE A 240 -0.44 -22.43 -2.77
C ILE A 240 -0.93 -23.44 -1.72
N SER A 241 -1.95 -23.06 -0.94
CA SER A 241 -2.59 -23.96 0.05
C SER A 241 -3.02 -25.27 -0.62
N ARG A 242 -3.77 -25.21 -1.72
CA ARG A 242 -4.18 -26.42 -2.46
C ARG A 242 -2.99 -27.24 -2.96
N CYS A 243 -2.00 -26.60 -3.58
CA CYS A 243 -0.82 -27.28 -4.11
C CYS A 243 0.03 -27.97 -3.01
N LEU A 244 0.05 -27.45 -1.78
CA LEU A 244 0.77 -28.07 -0.66
C LEU A 244 0.14 -29.41 -0.21
N HIS A 245 -1.17 -29.56 -0.40
CA HIS A 245 -1.94 -30.75 -0.01
C HIS A 245 -2.33 -31.66 -1.18
N ASP A 246 -2.10 -31.23 -2.42
CA ASP A 246 -2.42 -32.02 -3.61
C ASP A 246 -1.51 -33.26 -3.74
N SER A 247 -2.12 -34.44 -3.62
CA SER A 247 -1.48 -35.75 -3.81
C SER A 247 -1.54 -36.27 -5.26
N GLY A 248 -2.00 -35.44 -6.21
CA GLY A 248 -2.12 -35.77 -7.63
C GLY A 248 -0.78 -35.92 -8.36
N SER A 249 -0.81 -35.83 -9.70
CA SER A 249 0.41 -35.90 -10.52
C SER A 249 1.34 -34.75 -10.17
N ALA A 250 2.42 -35.07 -9.44
CA ALA A 250 3.36 -34.07 -8.96
C ALA A 250 4.08 -33.40 -10.13
N SER A 251 3.92 -32.08 -10.24
CA SER A 251 4.69 -31.27 -11.17
C SER A 251 6.18 -31.31 -10.85
N ALA A 252 7.03 -30.92 -11.81
CA ALA A 252 8.47 -30.86 -11.59
C ALA A 252 8.84 -29.96 -10.40
N GLU A 253 8.10 -28.87 -10.21
CA GLU A 253 8.24 -27.94 -9.09
C GLU A 253 7.91 -28.62 -7.74
N ARG A 254 6.81 -29.38 -7.66
CA ARG A 254 6.44 -30.12 -6.44
C ARG A 254 7.42 -31.23 -6.12
N LEU A 255 7.85 -32.00 -7.13
CA LEU A 255 8.86 -33.05 -6.95
C LEU A 255 10.18 -32.49 -6.40
N ALA A 256 10.59 -31.32 -6.89
CA ALA A 256 11.78 -30.65 -6.38
C ALA A 256 11.61 -30.10 -4.95
N LEU A 257 10.39 -29.72 -4.57
CA LEU A 257 10.07 -29.20 -3.23
C LEU A 257 9.82 -30.31 -2.19
N GLU A 258 9.40 -31.50 -2.62
CA GLU A 258 8.97 -32.60 -1.75
C GLU A 258 9.97 -32.95 -0.63
N PRO A 259 11.31 -32.97 -0.84
CA PRO A 259 12.24 -33.23 0.26
C PRO A 259 12.10 -32.22 1.43
N ILE A 260 11.78 -30.97 1.14
CA ILE A 260 11.55 -29.93 2.14
C ILE A 260 10.19 -30.14 2.82
N LEU A 261 9.15 -30.47 2.05
CA LEU A 261 7.81 -30.75 2.60
C LEU A 261 7.82 -31.99 3.49
N ALA A 262 8.57 -33.03 3.13
CA ALA A 262 8.74 -34.23 3.94
C ALA A 262 9.38 -33.91 5.30
N ILE A 263 10.42 -33.06 5.32
CA ILE A 263 11.02 -32.58 6.57
C ILE A 263 9.97 -31.84 7.41
N GLN A 264 9.19 -30.95 6.79
CA GLN A 264 8.13 -30.20 7.49
C GLN A 264 7.08 -31.15 8.09
N ARG A 265 6.55 -32.10 7.32
CA ARG A 265 5.56 -33.10 7.79
C ARG A 265 6.11 -34.00 8.91
N SER A 266 7.43 -34.25 8.93
CA SER A 266 8.05 -35.03 10.02
C SER A 266 8.16 -34.28 11.35
N LYS A 267 8.12 -32.94 11.31
CA LYS A 267 8.32 -32.08 12.48
C LYS A 267 7.05 -31.36 12.94
N SER A 268 6.11 -31.15 12.04
CA SER A 268 4.95 -30.30 12.20
C SER A 268 3.90 -30.65 11.13
N ALA A 269 3.00 -29.73 10.82
CA ALA A 269 2.02 -29.85 9.75
C ALA A 269 2.29 -28.88 8.59
N LEU A 270 1.52 -29.03 7.51
CA LEU A 270 1.46 -28.04 6.43
C LEU A 270 0.24 -27.14 6.68
N PRO A 271 0.38 -25.81 6.53
CA PRO A 271 -0.77 -24.90 6.62
C PRO A 271 -1.78 -25.19 5.51
N SER A 272 -3.05 -24.88 5.75
CA SER A 272 -4.13 -24.98 4.76
C SER A 272 -5.11 -23.83 4.93
N ASP A 273 -6.08 -23.70 4.02
CA ASP A 273 -7.15 -22.72 4.14
C ASP A 273 -8.12 -23.05 5.30
N ASP A 274 -8.21 -24.32 5.71
CA ASP A 274 -9.12 -24.79 6.77
C ASP A 274 -8.43 -24.87 8.15
N THR A 275 -7.10 -24.76 8.18
CA THR A 275 -6.31 -24.96 9.40
C THR A 275 -5.19 -23.94 9.54
N LEU A 276 -5.27 -23.14 10.62
CA LEU A 276 -4.19 -22.24 11.01
C LEU A 276 -3.07 -23.04 11.70
N LEU A 277 -1.92 -23.16 11.02
CA LEU A 277 -0.72 -23.71 11.63
C LEU A 277 -0.06 -22.67 12.54
N VAL A 278 0.14 -23.05 13.81
CA VAL A 278 0.90 -22.28 14.80
C VAL A 278 2.07 -23.12 15.29
N GLU A 279 3.29 -22.62 15.11
CA GLU A 279 4.51 -23.30 15.55
C GLU A 279 5.20 -22.52 16.66
N PHE A 280 5.68 -23.23 17.67
CA PHE A 280 6.42 -22.66 18.79
C PHE A 280 7.87 -23.11 18.79
N THR A 281 8.78 -22.18 19.07
CA THR A 281 10.18 -22.53 19.38
C THR A 281 10.78 -21.57 20.39
N ARG A 282 11.80 -22.05 21.11
CA ARG A 282 12.59 -21.25 22.04
C ARG A 282 14.03 -21.20 21.56
N THR A 283 14.55 -19.99 21.40
CA THR A 283 15.94 -19.73 21.01
C THR A 283 16.66 -18.90 22.07
N ARG A 284 17.92 -18.56 21.82
CA ARG A 284 18.68 -17.63 22.70
C ARG A 284 18.10 -16.21 22.70
N GLU A 285 17.32 -15.85 21.69
CA GLU A 285 16.74 -14.51 21.53
C GLU A 285 15.37 -14.37 22.20
N GLY A 286 14.75 -15.49 22.61
CA GLY A 286 13.46 -15.52 23.27
C GLY A 286 12.58 -16.67 22.78
N GLU A 287 11.30 -16.54 23.07
CA GLU A 287 10.24 -17.41 22.57
C GLU A 287 9.65 -16.84 21.29
N HIS A 288 9.33 -17.73 20.35
CA HIS A 288 8.79 -17.39 19.04
C HIS A 288 7.54 -18.22 18.78
N LEU A 289 6.47 -17.54 18.36
CA LEU A 289 5.30 -18.15 17.76
C LEU A 289 5.24 -17.76 16.29
N PHE A 290 5.13 -18.74 15.41
CA PHE A 290 4.96 -18.55 13.97
C PHE A 290 3.55 -18.94 13.57
N PHE A 291 2.85 -18.05 12.88
CA PHE A 291 1.49 -18.23 12.41
C PHE A 291 1.51 -18.27 10.88
N TYR A 292 0.88 -19.27 10.27
CA TYR A 292 0.86 -19.46 8.82
C TYR A 292 -0.57 -19.45 8.24
N PRO A 293 -1.27 -18.31 8.27
CA PRO A 293 -2.61 -18.19 7.68
C PRO A 293 -2.59 -18.13 6.14
N LEU A 294 -1.41 -17.96 5.51
CA LEU A 294 -1.27 -17.80 4.04
C LEU A 294 -2.11 -16.65 3.45
N ALA A 295 -2.50 -15.66 4.24
CA ALA A 295 -3.38 -14.56 3.84
C ALA A 295 -2.66 -13.35 3.21
N GLY A 296 -1.39 -13.49 2.84
CA GLY A 296 -0.62 -12.41 2.24
C GLY A 296 -0.13 -11.34 3.23
N ARG A 297 0.94 -10.65 2.86
CA ARG A 297 1.72 -9.80 3.77
C ARG A 297 0.92 -8.68 4.47
N LEU A 298 -0.02 -8.05 3.77
CA LEU A 298 -0.80 -6.94 4.33
C LEU A 298 -1.75 -7.41 5.44
N VAL A 299 -2.42 -8.54 5.20
CA VAL A 299 -3.27 -9.18 6.22
C VAL A 299 -2.42 -9.63 7.41
N HIS A 300 -1.24 -10.21 7.17
CA HIS A 300 -0.33 -10.64 8.23
C HIS A 300 0.18 -9.48 9.09
N GLU A 301 0.36 -8.30 8.52
CA GLU A 301 0.71 -7.10 9.28
C GLU A 301 -0.42 -6.70 10.24
N GLY A 302 -1.67 -6.72 9.76
CA GLY A 302 -2.86 -6.48 10.56
C GLY A 302 -3.06 -7.53 11.66
N LEU A 303 -3.12 -8.81 11.28
CA LEU A 303 -3.29 -9.94 12.20
C LEU A 303 -2.17 -9.99 13.25
N GLY A 304 -0.91 -9.83 12.84
CA GLY A 304 0.21 -9.81 13.77
C GLY A 304 0.09 -8.69 14.80
N SER A 305 -0.33 -7.51 14.37
CA SER A 305 -0.55 -6.36 15.26
C SER A 305 -1.71 -6.57 16.23
N LEU A 306 -2.83 -7.08 15.72
CA LEU A 306 -4.02 -7.41 16.50
C LEU A 306 -3.73 -8.48 17.56
N VAL A 307 -3.18 -9.62 17.13
CA VAL A 307 -2.90 -10.77 18.01
C VAL A 307 -1.86 -10.40 19.05
N ALA A 308 -0.81 -9.68 18.68
CA ALA A 308 0.18 -9.19 19.65
C ALA A 308 -0.44 -8.25 20.68
N TRP A 309 -1.34 -7.35 20.27
CA TRP A 309 -2.01 -6.45 21.18
C TRP A 309 -2.94 -7.22 22.14
N ARG A 310 -3.77 -8.13 21.63
CA ARG A 310 -4.68 -8.95 22.43
C ARG A 310 -3.95 -9.84 23.42
N LEU A 311 -2.89 -10.54 22.98
CA LEU A 311 -2.05 -11.36 23.86
C LEU A 311 -1.20 -10.54 24.83
N GLY A 312 -0.89 -9.29 24.46
CA GLY A 312 -0.15 -8.34 25.28
C GLY A 312 -0.99 -7.72 26.40
N GLN A 313 -2.32 -7.79 26.33
CA GLN A 313 -3.19 -7.24 27.37
C GLN A 313 -2.89 -7.88 28.74
N GLY A 314 -2.48 -7.07 29.70
CA GLY A 314 -2.10 -7.52 31.04
C GLY A 314 -0.69 -8.15 31.14
N SER A 315 0.05 -8.26 30.04
CA SER A 315 1.46 -8.66 30.03
C SER A 315 2.38 -7.45 30.20
N LYS A 316 3.49 -7.62 30.93
CA LYS A 316 4.57 -6.62 31.00
C LYS A 316 5.62 -6.80 29.91
N GLU A 317 5.48 -7.83 29.08
CA GLU A 317 6.42 -8.14 28.00
C GLU A 317 6.08 -7.35 26.73
N THR A 318 7.14 -6.88 26.05
CA THR A 318 7.00 -6.31 24.71
C THR A 318 7.01 -7.44 23.69
N ILE A 319 5.93 -7.56 22.92
CA ILE A 319 5.82 -8.54 21.83
C ILE A 319 6.27 -7.87 20.53
N HIS A 320 7.29 -8.43 19.90
CA HIS A 320 7.77 -8.00 18.59
C HIS A 320 7.07 -8.80 17.50
N ILE A 321 6.66 -8.11 16.43
CA ILE A 321 5.98 -8.71 15.28
C ILE A 321 6.91 -8.65 14.07
N THR A 322 7.00 -9.74 13.32
CA THR A 322 7.57 -9.73 11.98
C THR A 322 6.66 -10.49 11.01
N GLN A 323 6.63 -10.11 9.74
CA GLN A 323 5.71 -10.66 8.76
C GLN A 323 6.36 -10.83 7.38
N ASN A 324 5.91 -11.85 6.66
CA ASN A 324 6.23 -12.10 5.26
C ASN A 324 4.96 -12.43 4.48
N ASP A 325 5.10 -12.98 3.28
CA ASP A 325 3.96 -13.31 2.42
C ASP A 325 3.17 -14.55 2.85
N TYR A 326 3.73 -15.41 3.71
CA TYR A 326 3.12 -16.70 4.12
C TYR A 326 2.61 -16.69 5.56
N GLY A 327 3.13 -15.78 6.39
CA GLY A 327 2.68 -15.65 7.77
C GLY A 327 3.33 -14.51 8.54
N PHE A 328 3.15 -14.56 9.85
CA PHE A 328 3.76 -13.63 10.81
C PHE A 328 4.32 -14.37 12.02
N SER A 329 5.25 -13.72 12.72
CA SER A 329 5.82 -14.22 13.96
C SER A 329 5.65 -13.23 15.10
N LEU A 330 5.40 -13.77 16.28
CA LEU A 330 5.45 -13.04 17.54
C LEU A 330 6.68 -13.49 18.32
N THR A 331 7.45 -12.54 18.83
CA THR A 331 8.66 -12.82 19.60
C THR A 331 8.64 -12.05 20.92
N ALA A 332 8.88 -12.75 22.03
CA ALA A 332 9.01 -12.14 23.36
C ALA A 332 10.18 -12.74 24.14
N ARG A 333 10.79 -11.95 25.03
CA ARG A 333 11.98 -12.38 25.79
C ARG A 333 11.67 -13.31 26.96
N ARG A 334 10.58 -13.07 27.70
CA ARG A 334 10.27 -13.80 28.95
C ARG A 334 8.97 -14.60 28.94
N GLY A 335 8.30 -14.69 27.80
CA GLY A 335 7.19 -15.62 27.63
C GLY A 335 6.14 -15.18 26.63
N LEU A 336 5.73 -16.10 25.76
CA LEU A 336 4.49 -16.04 25.00
C LEU A 336 3.50 -17.03 25.62
N SER A 337 2.21 -16.70 25.62
CA SER A 337 1.19 -17.64 26.10
C SER A 337 0.94 -18.73 25.04
N LEU A 338 1.12 -19.99 25.43
CA LEU A 338 0.79 -21.18 24.62
C LEU A 338 -0.59 -21.74 24.97
N ASP A 339 -1.39 -20.99 25.72
CA ASP A 339 -2.75 -21.36 26.04
C ASP A 339 -3.61 -21.27 24.79
N LEU A 340 -4.07 -22.43 24.30
CA LEU A 340 -4.91 -22.53 23.10
C LEU A 340 -6.19 -21.69 23.23
N GLY A 341 -6.76 -21.57 24.43
CA GLY A 341 -7.94 -20.75 24.65
C GLY A 341 -7.65 -19.26 24.40
N LYS A 342 -6.51 -18.77 24.90
CA LYS A 342 -6.07 -17.38 24.67
C LYS A 342 -5.68 -17.13 23.22
N LEU A 343 -5.00 -18.09 22.59
CA LEU A 343 -4.65 -17.98 21.17
C LEU A 343 -5.92 -17.91 20.33
N THR A 344 -6.88 -18.80 20.56
CA THR A 344 -8.17 -18.79 19.84
C THR A 344 -8.92 -17.49 20.06
N GLN A 345 -9.00 -17.00 21.30
CA GLN A 345 -9.63 -15.72 21.63
C GLN A 345 -8.93 -14.54 20.93
N ALA A 346 -7.61 -14.60 20.72
CA ALA A 346 -6.89 -13.53 20.04
C ALA A 346 -7.26 -13.39 18.55
N PHE A 347 -7.84 -14.42 17.93
CA PHE A 347 -8.36 -14.41 16.55
C PHE A 347 -9.87 -14.16 16.45
N ASP A 348 -10.56 -13.91 17.57
CA ASP A 348 -12.01 -13.66 17.55
C ASP A 348 -12.35 -12.37 16.77
N SER A 349 -13.37 -12.41 15.92
CA SER A 349 -13.86 -11.24 15.18
C SER A 349 -14.55 -10.19 16.07
N ASN A 350 -14.84 -10.52 17.33
CA ASN A 350 -15.44 -9.60 18.29
C ASN A 350 -14.56 -8.34 18.49
N ASN A 351 -15.17 -7.15 18.40
CA ASN A 351 -14.50 -5.84 18.52
C ASN A 351 -13.29 -5.64 17.58
N LEU A 352 -13.24 -6.34 16.44
CA LEU A 352 -12.10 -6.34 15.53
C LEU A 352 -11.66 -4.92 15.11
N LEU A 353 -12.60 -4.09 14.69
CA LEU A 353 -12.31 -2.74 14.20
C LEU A 353 -11.76 -1.84 15.32
N ASP A 354 -12.35 -1.92 16.51
CA ASP A 354 -11.90 -1.13 17.66
C ASP A 354 -10.50 -1.55 18.12
N ASP A 355 -10.24 -2.85 18.19
CA ASP A 355 -8.94 -3.41 18.58
C ASP A 355 -7.85 -3.09 17.54
N LEU A 356 -8.16 -3.16 16.24
CA LEU A 356 -7.24 -2.73 15.16
C LEU A 356 -6.92 -1.24 15.25
N MET A 357 -7.93 -0.42 15.57
CA MET A 357 -7.72 1.02 15.75
C MET A 357 -6.91 1.33 17.02
N ALA A 358 -7.00 0.48 18.06
CA ALA A 358 -6.28 0.64 19.32
C ALA A 358 -4.83 0.12 19.26
N CYS A 359 -4.56 -0.95 18.53
CA CYS A 359 -3.22 -1.57 18.48
C CYS A 359 -2.20 -0.74 17.67
N MET A 360 -2.68 0.23 16.91
CA MET A 360 -1.86 0.99 15.98
C MET A 360 -1.66 2.44 16.41
N ASN A 361 -0.55 3.04 15.95
CA ASN A 361 -0.43 4.50 15.91
C ASN A 361 -1.32 5.05 14.77
N THR A 362 -2.63 4.85 14.91
CA THR A 362 -3.67 5.30 13.97
C THR A 362 -3.51 6.77 13.64
N ALA A 363 -3.06 7.59 14.59
CA ALA A 363 -2.78 9.00 14.36
C ALA A 363 -1.64 9.25 13.35
N GLU A 364 -0.58 8.44 13.31
CA GLU A 364 0.51 8.60 12.33
C GLU A 364 0.07 8.14 10.94
N LEU A 365 -0.55 6.96 10.87
CA LEU A 365 -1.01 6.39 9.60
C LEU A 365 -2.14 7.22 9.01
N ALA A 366 -3.07 7.72 9.83
CA ALA A 366 -4.14 8.61 9.38
C ALA A 366 -3.58 9.93 8.86
N ARG A 367 -2.57 10.51 9.50
CA ARG A 367 -1.87 11.69 8.98
C ARG A 367 -1.16 11.41 7.66
N ARG A 368 -0.57 10.22 7.51
CA ARG A 368 0.10 9.81 6.28
C ARG A 368 -0.90 9.62 5.14
N GLN A 369 -1.98 8.87 5.37
CA GLN A 369 -3.02 8.64 4.36
C GLN A 369 -3.75 9.96 4.02
N PHE A 370 -4.04 10.77 5.02
CA PHE A 370 -4.66 12.09 4.83
C PHE A 370 -3.77 13.02 3.98
N ARG A 371 -2.45 12.84 3.98
CA ARG A 371 -1.55 13.59 3.07
C ARG A 371 -1.85 13.35 1.61
N GLU A 372 -2.15 12.10 1.26
CA GLU A 372 -2.48 11.74 -0.10
C GLU A 372 -3.84 12.33 -0.48
N ILE A 373 -4.84 12.14 0.38
CA ILE A 373 -6.21 12.66 0.22
C ILE A 373 -6.21 14.18 0.13
N ALA A 374 -5.51 14.89 1.01
CA ALA A 374 -5.44 16.35 1.00
C ALA A 374 -4.77 16.89 -0.27
N ARG A 375 -3.82 16.14 -0.85
CA ARG A 375 -3.17 16.51 -2.12
C ARG A 375 -4.13 16.32 -3.30
N VAL A 376 -4.83 15.19 -3.36
CA VAL A 376 -5.82 14.90 -4.41
C VAL A 376 -6.98 15.89 -4.32
N ALA A 377 -7.51 16.11 -3.12
CA ALA A 377 -8.55 17.08 -2.81
C ALA A 377 -8.12 18.54 -3.02
N GLY A 378 -6.87 18.81 -3.42
CA GLY A 378 -6.37 20.16 -3.72
C GLY A 378 -6.32 21.11 -2.52
N LEU A 379 -6.14 20.58 -1.30
CA LEU A 379 -5.86 21.38 -0.10
C LEU A 379 -4.40 21.81 -0.02
N ILE A 380 -3.51 21.10 -0.72
CA ILE A 380 -2.07 21.37 -0.72
C ILE A 380 -1.61 21.65 -2.14
N VAL A 381 -0.94 22.78 -2.33
CA VAL A 381 -0.32 23.13 -3.61
C VAL A 381 1.06 22.48 -3.69
N PRO A 382 1.32 21.58 -4.66
CA PRO A 382 2.62 20.95 -4.81
C PRO A 382 3.68 21.95 -5.31
N ASP A 383 4.95 21.70 -4.94
CA ASP A 383 6.09 22.47 -5.44
C ASP A 383 6.24 22.30 -6.96
N PHE A 384 6.26 23.41 -7.70
CA PHE A 384 6.41 23.43 -9.16
C PHE A 384 7.88 23.57 -9.61
N PRO A 385 8.32 22.82 -10.62
CA PRO A 385 9.66 22.97 -11.19
C PRO A 385 9.91 24.40 -11.70
N GLY A 386 11.06 24.98 -11.36
CA GLY A 386 11.50 26.29 -11.87
C GLY A 386 11.06 27.52 -11.08
N ARG A 387 10.12 27.41 -10.12
CA ARG A 387 9.81 28.51 -9.19
C ARG A 387 10.67 28.39 -7.92
N GLN A 388 11.43 29.44 -7.59
CA GLN A 388 12.06 29.55 -6.28
C GLN A 388 10.98 29.56 -5.20
N LYS A 389 11.25 28.90 -4.06
CA LYS A 389 10.41 29.01 -2.87
C LYS A 389 10.30 30.49 -2.51
N VAL A 390 9.12 31.07 -2.72
CA VAL A 390 8.77 32.31 -2.04
C VAL A 390 8.90 32.03 -0.55
N LYS A 391 9.45 33.00 0.19
CA LYS A 391 9.76 32.90 1.61
C LYS A 391 8.66 32.16 2.38
N ARG A 392 9.13 31.41 3.39
CA ARG A 392 8.51 30.64 4.50
C ARG A 392 7.19 31.16 5.13
N ASP A 393 6.34 31.88 4.42
CA ASP A 393 5.00 32.25 4.87
C ASP A 393 4.13 30.99 4.83
N LEU A 394 3.98 30.38 6.01
CA LEU A 394 2.90 29.47 6.41
C LEU A 394 2.27 28.64 5.27
N GLN A 395 3.08 27.85 4.56
CA GLN A 395 2.51 26.71 3.85
C GLN A 395 1.88 25.82 4.93
N THR A 396 0.55 25.80 4.98
CA THR A 396 -0.21 24.95 5.88
C THR A 396 0.25 23.52 5.66
N SER A 397 0.86 22.93 6.68
CA SER A 397 1.30 21.54 6.59
C SER A 397 0.06 20.64 6.57
N THR A 398 0.15 19.51 5.87
CA THR A 398 -0.92 18.51 5.93
C THR A 398 -1.28 18.13 7.37
N SER A 399 -0.27 18.05 8.24
CA SER A 399 -0.47 17.74 9.66
C SER A 399 -1.33 18.79 10.35
N LEU A 400 -1.14 20.08 10.03
CA LEU A 400 -1.96 21.15 10.58
C LEU A 400 -3.42 21.05 10.08
N LEU A 401 -3.63 20.79 8.79
CA LEU A 401 -4.98 20.57 8.24
C LEU A 401 -5.67 19.37 8.90
N PHE A 402 -4.95 18.28 9.11
CA PHE A 402 -5.46 17.10 9.81
C PHE A 402 -5.90 17.45 11.23
N GLU A 403 -5.07 18.18 11.99
CA GLU A 403 -5.41 18.61 13.36
C GLU A 403 -6.58 19.60 13.39
N VAL A 404 -6.68 20.50 12.43
CA VAL A 404 -7.78 21.45 12.29
C VAL A 404 -9.10 20.70 12.04
N PHE A 405 -9.13 19.77 11.08
CA PHE A 405 -10.32 18.95 10.87
C PHE A 405 -10.64 18.11 12.11
N GLN A 406 -9.65 17.44 12.71
CA GLN A 406 -9.90 16.61 13.89
C GLN A 406 -10.51 17.40 15.07
N ARG A 407 -10.11 18.67 15.26
CA ARG A 407 -10.60 19.50 16.36
C ARG A 407 -11.90 20.25 16.06
N TYR A 408 -12.09 20.71 14.84
CA TYR A 408 -13.17 21.65 14.49
C TYR A 408 -14.20 21.07 13.50
N ASP A 409 -13.92 19.92 12.90
CA ASP A 409 -14.78 19.24 11.91
C ASP A 409 -14.46 17.73 11.90
N SER A 410 -14.62 17.07 13.04
CA SER A 410 -14.23 15.65 13.22
C SER A 410 -15.03 14.70 12.32
N GLY A 411 -16.22 15.12 11.89
CA GLY A 411 -17.06 14.43 10.91
C GLY A 411 -16.69 14.71 9.45
N ASN A 412 -15.59 15.42 9.17
CA ASN A 412 -15.19 15.73 7.81
C ASN A 412 -15.00 14.46 6.97
N LEU A 413 -15.64 14.41 5.80
CA LEU A 413 -15.64 13.21 4.98
C LEU A 413 -14.26 12.82 4.42
N LEU A 414 -13.30 13.75 4.33
CA LEU A 414 -11.91 13.42 3.97
C LEU A 414 -11.17 12.69 5.10
N LEU A 415 -11.50 12.98 6.37
CA LEU A 415 -10.94 12.24 7.50
C LEU A 415 -11.50 10.81 7.54
N LEU A 416 -12.81 10.67 7.36
CA LEU A 416 -13.47 9.36 7.30
C LEU A 416 -12.96 8.54 6.11
N GLN A 417 -12.78 9.18 4.94
CA GLN A 417 -12.15 8.53 3.79
C GLN A 417 -10.73 8.05 4.12
N SER A 418 -9.92 8.85 4.83
CA SER A 418 -8.57 8.46 5.26
C SER A 418 -8.58 7.18 6.09
N GLN A 419 -9.47 7.11 7.09
CA GLN A 419 -9.63 5.94 7.93
C GLN A 419 -10.06 4.71 7.12
N ARG A 420 -11.10 4.84 6.29
CA ARG A 420 -11.58 3.76 5.42
C ARG A 420 -10.49 3.25 4.46
N GLU A 421 -9.70 4.16 3.89
CA GLU A 421 -8.62 3.79 2.98
C GLU A 421 -7.45 3.10 3.69
N ILE A 422 -7.14 3.45 4.94
CA ILE A 422 -6.15 2.70 5.73
C ILE A 422 -6.64 1.26 5.95
N LEU A 423 -7.87 1.10 6.42
CA LEU A 423 -8.42 -0.23 6.71
C LEU A 423 -8.48 -1.10 5.44
N SER A 424 -8.89 -0.53 4.31
CA SER A 424 -8.96 -1.27 3.04
C SER A 424 -7.61 -1.50 2.36
N LYS A 425 -6.73 -0.49 2.27
CA LYS A 425 -5.48 -0.59 1.50
C LYS A 425 -4.30 -1.15 2.30
N GLN A 426 -4.20 -0.85 3.59
CA GLN A 426 -3.07 -1.30 4.42
C GLN A 426 -3.33 -2.68 5.01
N PHE A 427 -4.58 -3.00 5.36
CA PHE A 427 -4.91 -4.25 6.07
C PHE A 427 -5.76 -5.22 5.27
N GLU A 428 -6.30 -4.80 4.13
CA GLU A 428 -7.32 -5.57 3.42
C GLU A 428 -8.39 -6.05 4.42
N ILE A 429 -8.98 -5.14 5.22
CA ILE A 429 -9.82 -5.51 6.38
C ILE A 429 -10.89 -6.56 6.05
N ASN A 430 -11.52 -6.48 4.88
CA ASN A 430 -12.49 -7.47 4.44
C ASN A 430 -11.89 -8.90 4.33
N ARG A 431 -10.63 -8.99 3.91
CA ARG A 431 -9.88 -10.25 3.87
C ARG A 431 -9.41 -10.67 5.26
N LEU A 432 -9.01 -9.71 6.10
CA LEU A 432 -8.67 -9.98 7.49
C LEU A 432 -9.87 -10.55 8.27
N GLU A 433 -11.09 -10.04 8.03
CA GLU A 433 -12.33 -10.56 8.61
C GLU A 433 -12.70 -11.96 8.12
N GLN A 434 -12.28 -12.33 6.91
CA GLN A 434 -12.55 -13.66 6.34
C GLN A 434 -11.59 -14.73 6.86
N VAL A 435 -10.38 -14.34 7.26
CA VAL A 435 -9.30 -15.20 7.77
C VAL A 435 -9.44 -15.36 9.27
#